data_AF-A0A0T6BDX4-F1
#
_entry.id   AF-A0A0T6BDX4-F1
#
_cell.length_a   1.000
_cell.length_b   1.000
_cell.length_c   1.000
_cell.angle_alpha   90.00
_cell.angle_beta   90.00
_cell.angle_gamma   90.00
#
_symmetry.space_group_name_H-M   'P 1'
#
loop_
_entity.id
_entity.type
_entity.pdbx_description
1 polymer ?
#
loop_
_entity_poly.entity_id
_entity_poly.type
_entity_poly.pdbx_seq_one_letter_code
_entity_poly.pdbx_strand_id
1 'polypeptide(L)'
;MSDKHEIESLEKILSKLDVKDLESVNKILYGTGCSKLDIPDIQADDLEIQAYKFSCSEEQTRLPRIVRVGLLQNKIPLETWAPVQQQRKALHDLAEKVIESAAKANVNIFCFQEAWTMPFAFCTREKIPWCEYAEDEEKGPTTKFLQNLAAQKNMVIISSILERDEDHNDVLWNTAVVIDNHGYYLGKHRKNHIPRVGDFNESTYYMEGNTGHPVFEVRYYKYY
;
A
#
# COMPACT_ATOMS: atom_id res chain seq x y z
N MET A 1 -12.03 -16.84 -31.32
CA MET A 1 -11.34 -16.56 -30.04
C MET A 1 -9.99 -16.01 -30.41
N SER A 2 -9.73 -14.73 -30.14
CA SER A 2 -8.41 -14.15 -30.41
C SER A 2 -7.46 -14.74 -29.38
N ASP A 3 -6.47 -15.53 -29.83
CA ASP A 3 -5.28 -15.84 -29.04
C ASP A 3 -4.57 -14.51 -28.78
N LYS A 4 -5.03 -13.80 -27.76
CA LYS A 4 -4.34 -12.60 -27.29
C LYS A 4 -3.06 -13.11 -26.64
N HIS A 5 -1.94 -12.78 -27.23
CA HIS A 5 -0.64 -12.97 -26.60
C HIS A 5 -0.62 -12.12 -25.32
N GLU A 6 -0.88 -12.76 -24.18
CA GLU A 6 -0.85 -12.08 -22.88
C GLU A 6 0.60 -11.84 -22.47
N ILE A 7 0.89 -10.59 -22.14
CA ILE A 7 2.18 -10.16 -21.61
C ILE A 7 2.11 -10.28 -20.10
N GLU A 8 2.98 -11.10 -19.52
CA GLU A 8 3.07 -11.30 -18.07
C GLU A 8 3.74 -10.11 -17.37
N SER A 9 4.90 -9.68 -17.86
CA SER A 9 5.57 -8.46 -17.41
C SER A 9 6.47 -7.89 -18.51
N LEU A 10 6.75 -6.59 -18.43
CA LEU A 10 7.70 -5.93 -19.34
C LEU A 10 9.09 -6.52 -19.16
N GLU A 11 9.49 -6.77 -17.92
CA GLU A 11 10.80 -7.29 -17.53
C GLU A 11 11.06 -8.68 -18.14
N LYS A 12 10.03 -9.55 -18.20
CA LYS A 12 10.12 -10.88 -18.83
C LYS A 12 10.23 -10.83 -20.35
N ILE A 13 9.72 -9.76 -20.98
CA ILE A 13 9.95 -9.51 -22.40
C ILE A 13 11.39 -9.02 -22.60
N LEU A 14 11.81 -8.04 -21.83
CA LEU A 14 13.15 -7.43 -21.93
C LEU A 14 14.25 -8.44 -21.62
N SER A 15 14.02 -9.41 -20.73
CA SER A 15 15.00 -10.45 -20.40
C SER A 15 15.38 -11.37 -21.57
N LYS A 16 14.66 -11.28 -22.70
CA LYS A 16 14.99 -12.01 -23.95
C LYS A 16 16.06 -11.30 -24.78
N LEU A 17 16.33 -10.04 -24.50
CA LEU A 17 17.41 -9.28 -25.14
C LEU A 17 18.77 -9.80 -24.65
N ASP A 18 19.83 -9.57 -25.43
CA ASP A 18 21.17 -9.84 -24.95
C ASP A 18 21.54 -8.89 -23.80
N VAL A 19 22.58 -9.23 -23.04
CA VAL A 19 22.98 -8.50 -21.82
C VAL A 19 23.27 -7.03 -22.11
N LYS A 20 23.90 -6.72 -23.25
CA LYS A 20 24.33 -5.35 -23.58
C LYS A 20 23.14 -4.49 -23.99
N ASP A 21 22.23 -5.06 -24.77
CA ASP A 21 20.99 -4.39 -25.16
C ASP A 21 20.06 -4.23 -23.96
N LEU A 22 19.96 -5.24 -23.09
CA LEU A 22 19.19 -5.17 -21.85
C LEU A 22 19.71 -4.07 -20.91
N GLU A 23 21.02 -3.96 -20.71
CA GLU A 23 21.62 -2.88 -19.93
C GLU A 23 21.31 -1.50 -20.53
N SER A 24 21.40 -1.38 -21.86
CA SER A 24 21.14 -0.12 -22.58
C SER A 24 19.67 0.29 -22.47
N VAL A 25 18.75 -0.65 -22.68
CA VAL A 25 17.31 -0.44 -22.56
C VAL A 25 16.95 -0.10 -21.12
N ASN A 26 17.47 -0.83 -20.13
CA ASN A 26 17.19 -0.55 -18.73
C ASN A 26 17.67 0.84 -18.32
N LYS A 27 18.84 1.28 -18.82
CA LYS A 27 19.35 2.63 -18.57
C LYS A 27 18.44 3.71 -19.14
N ILE A 28 17.83 3.47 -20.31
CA ILE A 28 16.92 4.42 -20.95
C ILE A 28 15.56 4.43 -20.27
N LEU A 29 15.01 3.25 -19.94
CA LEU A 29 13.66 3.12 -19.39
C LEU A 29 13.59 3.41 -17.89
N TYR A 30 14.51 2.87 -17.10
CA TYR A 30 14.48 2.90 -15.63
C TYR A 30 15.57 3.79 -15.02
N GLY A 31 16.58 4.17 -15.80
CA GLY A 31 17.73 4.94 -15.32
C GLY A 31 18.82 4.06 -14.71
N THR A 32 19.61 4.63 -13.79
CA THR A 32 20.75 3.96 -13.15
C THR A 32 20.65 4.03 -11.63
N GLY A 33 21.33 3.13 -10.92
CA GLY A 33 21.43 3.17 -9.45
C GLY A 33 20.43 2.28 -8.71
N CYS A 34 19.57 1.56 -9.44
CA CYS A 34 18.76 0.47 -8.90
C CYS A 34 19.47 -0.87 -9.11
N SER A 35 19.48 -1.73 -8.09
CA SER A 35 20.00 -3.10 -8.19
C SER A 35 19.20 -4.03 -7.29
N LYS A 36 19.28 -5.34 -7.52
CA LYS A 36 18.61 -6.33 -6.67
C LYS A 36 19.14 -6.25 -5.24
N LEU A 37 18.24 -6.35 -4.27
CA LEU A 37 18.56 -6.44 -2.85
C LEU A 37 18.40 -7.88 -2.40
N ASP A 38 19.48 -8.45 -1.85
CA ASP A 38 19.40 -9.77 -1.22
C ASP A 38 18.63 -9.66 0.09
N ILE A 39 17.57 -10.46 0.18
CA ILE A 39 16.72 -10.59 1.38
C ILE A 39 16.73 -12.05 1.82
N PRO A 40 16.44 -12.35 3.09
CA PRO A 40 16.27 -13.72 3.55
C PRO A 40 15.25 -14.47 2.69
N ASP A 41 15.41 -15.78 2.57
CA ASP A 41 14.41 -16.63 1.93
C ASP A 41 13.13 -16.61 2.77
N ILE A 42 12.09 -15.96 2.24
CA ILE A 42 10.80 -15.78 2.90
C ILE A 42 9.81 -16.68 2.19
N GLN A 43 9.49 -17.81 2.82
CA GLN A 43 8.44 -18.70 2.34
C GLN A 43 7.08 -18.00 2.40
N ALA A 44 6.51 -17.72 1.23
CA ALA A 44 5.18 -17.17 1.06
C ALA A 44 4.56 -17.79 -0.19
N ASP A 45 3.79 -18.86 -0.02
CA ASP A 45 3.33 -19.73 -1.11
C ASP A 45 2.50 -19.01 -2.20
N ASP A 46 1.93 -17.84 -1.87
CA ASP A 46 1.04 -17.08 -2.75
C ASP A 46 1.47 -15.61 -2.97
N LEU A 47 2.71 -15.24 -2.63
CA LEU A 47 3.22 -13.87 -2.78
C LEU A 47 4.47 -13.84 -3.66
N GLU A 48 4.45 -12.97 -4.67
CA GLU A 48 5.66 -12.58 -5.37
C GLU A 48 6.41 -11.54 -4.52
N ILE A 49 7.66 -11.83 -4.16
CA ILE A 49 8.52 -10.92 -3.42
C ILE A 49 9.68 -10.48 -4.31
N GLN A 50 9.74 -9.17 -4.59
CA GLN A 50 10.87 -8.54 -5.27
C GLN A 50 11.48 -7.49 -4.35
N ALA A 51 12.81 -7.41 -4.35
CA ALA A 51 13.55 -6.48 -3.51
C ALA A 51 14.66 -5.79 -4.31
N TYR A 52 14.70 -4.47 -4.19
CA TYR A 52 15.65 -3.61 -4.88
C TYR A 52 16.25 -2.59 -3.93
N LYS A 53 17.46 -2.12 -4.25
CA LYS A 53 18.17 -1.09 -3.49
C LYS A 53 18.55 0.07 -4.39
N PHE A 54 18.43 1.27 -3.83
CA PHE A 54 18.96 2.51 -4.38
C PHE A 54 20.07 2.99 -3.46
N SER A 55 21.27 3.18 -4.02
CA SER A 55 22.44 3.63 -3.26
C SER A 55 22.67 5.12 -3.47
N CYS A 56 23.31 5.77 -2.49
CA CYS A 56 23.81 7.14 -2.60
C CYS A 56 25.31 7.17 -2.33
N SER A 57 25.97 8.26 -2.75
CA SER A 57 27.37 8.52 -2.42
C SER A 57 27.54 8.72 -0.92
N GLU A 58 28.68 8.28 -0.39
CA GLU A 58 29.01 8.48 1.01
C GLU A 58 29.22 9.97 1.32
N GLU A 59 28.63 10.44 2.42
CA GLU A 59 28.87 11.78 2.95
C GLU A 59 29.93 11.74 4.06
N GLN A 60 30.79 12.76 4.10
CA GLN A 60 31.81 12.88 5.16
C GLN A 60 31.25 13.39 6.49
N THR A 61 30.05 14.01 6.47
CA THR A 61 29.46 14.67 7.65
C THR A 61 28.19 13.99 8.18
N ARG A 62 27.65 13.00 7.46
CA ARG A 62 26.43 12.29 7.84
C ARG A 62 26.57 10.81 7.63
N LEU A 63 25.99 10.04 8.55
CA LEU A 63 25.84 8.61 8.38
C LEU A 63 24.72 8.31 7.36
N PRO A 64 24.82 7.19 6.60
CA PRO A 64 23.77 6.78 5.68
C PRO A 64 22.42 6.59 6.38
N ARG A 65 21.39 7.29 5.92
CA ARG A 65 20.00 7.09 6.39
C ARG A 65 19.29 6.03 5.55
N ILE A 66 19.69 4.78 5.78
CA ILE A 66 19.10 3.60 5.12
C ILE A 66 17.70 3.36 5.68
N VAL A 67 16.73 3.20 4.78
CA VAL A 67 15.34 2.84 5.06
C VAL A 67 14.90 1.75 4.09
N ARG A 68 14.11 0.79 4.56
CA ARG A 68 13.44 -0.20 3.73
C ARG A 68 11.95 0.09 3.70
N VAL A 69 11.39 0.18 2.49
CA VAL A 69 9.97 0.42 2.26
C VAL A 69 9.37 -0.85 1.66
N GLY A 70 8.24 -1.29 2.20
CA GLY A 70 7.44 -2.39 1.68
C GLY A 70 6.16 -1.85 1.05
N LEU A 71 5.80 -2.41 -0.11
CA LEU A 71 4.57 -2.09 -0.82
C LEU A 71 3.80 -3.39 -1.05
N LEU A 72 2.48 -3.36 -0.86
CA LEU A 72 1.61 -4.48 -1.19
C LEU A 72 0.63 -4.11 -2.29
N GLN A 73 0.61 -4.95 -3.31
CA GLN A 73 -0.47 -5.03 -4.28
C GLN A 73 -1.15 -6.40 -4.14
N ASN A 74 -2.46 -6.42 -4.00
CA ASN A 74 -3.22 -7.65 -3.83
C ASN A 74 -4.58 -7.60 -4.52
N LYS A 75 -5.11 -8.80 -4.81
CA LYS A 75 -6.51 -9.00 -5.16
C LYS A 75 -7.34 -9.14 -3.89
N ILE A 76 -8.65 -8.97 -4.02
CA ILE A 76 -9.57 -9.30 -2.93
C ILE A 76 -9.64 -10.82 -2.72
N PRO A 77 -9.74 -11.30 -1.47
CA PRO A 77 -9.66 -12.73 -1.15
C PRO A 77 -11.00 -13.47 -1.31
N LEU A 78 -12.13 -12.80 -1.12
CA LEU A 78 -13.47 -13.38 -1.32
C LEU A 78 -14.23 -12.62 -2.40
N GLU A 79 -15.27 -13.28 -2.90
CA GLU A 79 -16.23 -12.73 -3.86
C GLU A 79 -16.90 -11.47 -3.32
N THR A 80 -17.30 -10.58 -4.23
CA THR A 80 -17.80 -9.24 -3.89
C THR A 80 -19.16 -9.25 -3.15
N TRP A 81 -19.90 -10.35 -3.22
CA TRP A 81 -21.16 -10.55 -2.49
C TRP A 81 -20.98 -11.20 -1.10
N ALA A 82 -19.74 -11.48 -0.69
CA ALA A 82 -19.48 -11.91 0.68
C ALA A 82 -19.87 -10.80 1.68
N PRO A 83 -20.32 -11.15 2.90
CA PRO A 83 -20.60 -10.16 3.93
C PRO A 83 -19.40 -9.23 4.19
N VAL A 84 -19.65 -7.92 4.33
CA VAL A 84 -18.63 -6.87 4.51
C VAL A 84 -17.60 -7.23 5.58
N GLN A 85 -18.06 -7.73 6.72
CA GLN A 85 -17.19 -8.13 7.83
C GLN A 85 -16.28 -9.31 7.49
N GLN A 86 -16.78 -10.30 6.73
CA GLN A 86 -15.99 -11.46 6.32
C GLN A 86 -14.92 -11.05 5.30
N GLN A 87 -15.28 -10.16 4.36
CA GLN A 87 -14.33 -9.63 3.39
C GLN A 87 -13.22 -8.83 4.07
N ARG A 88 -13.57 -7.91 4.97
CA ARG A 88 -12.60 -7.13 5.75
C ARG A 88 -11.69 -8.05 6.56
N LYS A 89 -12.25 -9.06 7.23
CA LYS A 89 -11.45 -10.03 8.00
C LYS A 89 -10.47 -10.79 7.11
N ALA A 90 -10.91 -11.28 5.94
CA ALA A 90 -10.03 -12.00 5.04
C ALA A 90 -8.88 -11.12 4.52
N LEU A 91 -9.14 -9.83 4.29
CA LEU A 91 -8.10 -8.84 3.96
C LEU A 91 -7.16 -8.58 5.13
N HIS A 92 -7.67 -8.48 6.36
CA HIS A 92 -6.84 -8.35 7.56
C HIS A 92 -5.93 -9.58 7.76
N ASP A 93 -6.47 -10.79 7.59
CA ASP A 93 -5.69 -12.04 7.69
C ASP A 93 -4.57 -12.10 6.62
N LEU A 94 -4.84 -11.60 5.41
CA LEU A 94 -3.83 -11.46 4.36
C LEU A 94 -2.78 -10.41 4.76
N ALA A 95 -3.21 -9.23 5.21
CA ALA A 95 -2.34 -8.14 5.62
C ALA A 95 -1.38 -8.55 6.74
N GLU A 96 -1.86 -9.32 7.73
CA GLU A 96 -1.02 -9.88 8.79
C GLU A 96 0.11 -10.73 8.20
N LYS A 97 -0.21 -11.72 7.36
CA LYS A 97 0.79 -12.58 6.70
C LYS A 97 1.81 -11.78 5.89
N VAL A 98 1.37 -10.77 5.14
CA VAL A 98 2.29 -9.94 4.34
C VAL A 98 3.17 -9.08 5.23
N ILE A 99 2.62 -8.45 6.28
CA ILE A 99 3.40 -7.65 7.22
C ILE A 99 4.44 -8.52 7.94
N GLU A 100 4.13 -9.77 8.25
CA GLU A 100 5.11 -10.71 8.81
C GLU A 100 6.27 -10.99 7.85
N SER A 101 5.98 -11.21 6.57
CA SER A 101 6.99 -11.34 5.52
C SER A 101 7.82 -10.06 5.37
N ALA A 102 7.17 -8.89 5.38
CA ALA A 102 7.85 -7.60 5.33
C ALA A 102 8.77 -7.37 6.54
N ALA A 103 8.35 -7.79 7.73
CA ALA A 103 9.18 -7.72 8.93
C ALA A 103 10.42 -8.61 8.82
N LYS A 104 10.31 -9.83 8.27
CA LYS A 104 11.46 -10.71 7.96
C LYS A 104 12.42 -10.08 6.94
N ALA A 105 11.91 -9.23 6.05
CA ALA A 105 12.70 -8.43 5.12
C ALA A 105 13.26 -7.12 5.73
N ASN A 106 13.10 -6.89 7.03
CA ASN A 106 13.49 -5.67 7.75
C ASN A 106 12.84 -4.38 7.21
N VAL A 107 11.61 -4.46 6.70
CA VAL A 107 10.87 -3.27 6.27
C VAL A 107 10.63 -2.34 7.45
N ASN A 108 10.86 -1.04 7.24
CA ASN A 108 10.65 0.00 8.24
C ASN A 108 9.31 0.72 8.04
N ILE A 109 8.91 0.91 6.79
CA ILE A 109 7.67 1.60 6.40
C ILE A 109 6.93 0.71 5.42
N PHE A 110 5.67 0.41 5.70
CA PHE A 110 4.83 -0.42 4.86
C PHE A 110 3.60 0.36 4.38
N CYS A 111 3.31 0.28 3.08
CA CYS A 111 2.18 0.97 2.48
C CYS A 111 1.28 -0.03 1.74
N PHE A 112 -0.02 0.04 2.04
CA PHE A 112 -1.05 -0.66 1.29
C PHE A 112 -1.47 0.13 0.04
N GLN A 113 -2.09 -0.57 -0.90
CA GLN A 113 -2.81 0.05 -2.01
C GLN A 113 -4.02 0.87 -1.53
N GLU A 114 -4.58 1.67 -2.44
CA GLU A 114 -5.79 2.47 -2.18
C GLU A 114 -6.98 1.59 -1.79
N ALA A 115 -7.74 2.04 -0.78
CA ALA A 115 -8.97 1.39 -0.29
C ALA A 115 -8.83 -0.13 -0.09
N TRP A 116 -7.68 -0.57 0.43
CA TRP A 116 -7.30 -1.99 0.46
C TRP A 116 -8.24 -2.90 1.26
N THR A 117 -9.09 -2.32 2.11
CA THR A 117 -10.05 -3.03 2.97
C THR A 117 -11.38 -3.36 2.29
N MET A 118 -11.56 -3.03 1.01
CA MET A 118 -12.80 -3.24 0.28
C MET A 118 -12.59 -3.60 -1.20
N PRO A 119 -13.58 -4.23 -1.86
CA PRO A 119 -13.64 -4.23 -3.32
C PRO A 119 -13.74 -2.80 -3.85
N PHE A 120 -13.11 -2.52 -4.99
CA PHE A 120 -13.20 -1.21 -5.64
C PHE A 120 -14.57 -1.04 -6.32
N ALA A 121 -15.60 -0.84 -5.51
CA ALA A 121 -17.00 -0.88 -5.92
C ALA A 121 -17.53 0.45 -6.48
N PHE A 122 -16.70 1.50 -6.53
CA PHE A 122 -17.12 2.85 -6.93
C PHE A 122 -17.66 2.92 -8.38
N CYS A 123 -17.32 1.93 -9.21
CA CYS A 123 -17.87 1.77 -10.56
C CYS A 123 -19.38 1.47 -10.57
N THR A 124 -19.92 0.86 -9.51
CA THR A 124 -21.34 0.50 -9.40
C THR A 124 -22.24 1.71 -9.15
N ARG A 125 -21.70 2.76 -8.49
CA ARG A 125 -22.45 3.93 -7.98
C ARG A 125 -23.50 3.60 -6.92
N GLU A 126 -23.56 2.34 -6.48
CA GLU A 126 -24.47 1.89 -5.43
C GLU A 126 -23.91 2.29 -4.06
N LYS A 127 -24.79 2.69 -3.13
CA LYS A 127 -24.37 3.03 -1.76
C LYS A 127 -24.39 1.84 -0.82
N ILE A 128 -25.29 0.88 -1.05
CA ILE A 128 -25.49 -0.29 -0.20
C ILE A 128 -24.98 -1.53 -0.95
N PRO A 129 -24.20 -2.43 -0.33
CA PRO A 129 -23.65 -2.34 1.04
C PRO A 129 -22.32 -1.55 1.10
N TRP A 130 -21.87 -0.96 -0.01
CA TRP A 130 -20.50 -0.45 -0.16
C TRP A 130 -20.10 0.62 0.86
N CYS A 131 -20.99 1.52 1.26
CA CYS A 131 -20.71 2.53 2.27
C CYS A 131 -20.56 1.95 3.69
N GLU A 132 -20.95 0.69 3.94
CA GLU A 132 -20.72 0.01 5.22
C GLU A 132 -19.25 -0.42 5.41
N TYR A 133 -18.46 -0.41 4.34
CA TYR A 133 -17.01 -0.55 4.46
C TYR A 133 -16.35 0.65 5.16
N ALA A 134 -17.01 1.81 5.16
CA ALA A 134 -16.48 3.02 5.76
C ALA A 134 -16.32 2.89 7.27
N GLU A 135 -15.21 3.38 7.80
CA GLU A 135 -14.85 3.30 9.22
C GLU A 135 -14.18 4.59 9.71
N ASP A 136 -14.14 4.82 11.02
CA ASP A 136 -13.40 5.93 11.64
C ASP A 136 -11.89 5.74 11.41
N GLU A 137 -11.16 6.81 11.11
CA GLU A 137 -9.74 6.73 10.75
C GLU A 137 -8.81 6.32 11.90
N GLU A 138 -9.20 6.57 13.15
CA GLU A 138 -8.37 6.37 14.34
C GLU A 138 -8.89 5.22 15.20
N LYS A 139 -10.21 5.13 15.33
CA LYS A 139 -10.96 4.19 16.16
C LYS A 139 -11.52 3.02 15.36
N GLY A 140 -11.49 3.09 14.03
CA GLY A 140 -11.97 2.03 13.15
C GLY A 140 -11.22 0.70 13.35
N PRO A 141 -11.87 -0.44 13.08
CA PRO A 141 -11.31 -1.75 13.32
C PRO A 141 -10.01 -1.99 12.55
N THR A 142 -9.88 -1.46 11.32
CA THR A 142 -8.63 -1.59 10.56
C THR A 142 -7.47 -0.83 11.20
N THR A 143 -7.68 0.42 11.61
CA THR A 143 -6.61 1.19 12.27
C THR A 143 -6.20 0.51 13.58
N LYS A 144 -7.14 0.06 14.41
CA LYS A 144 -6.81 -0.66 15.66
C LYS A 144 -6.04 -1.95 15.42
N PHE A 145 -6.43 -2.72 14.41
CA PHE A 145 -5.71 -3.91 13.99
C PHE A 145 -4.27 -3.57 13.59
N LEU A 146 -4.08 -2.56 12.74
CA LEU A 146 -2.76 -2.16 12.25
C LEU A 146 -1.89 -1.49 13.33
N GLN A 147 -2.48 -0.77 14.30
CA GLN A 147 -1.76 -0.22 15.45
C GLN A 147 -1.03 -1.32 16.24
N ASN A 148 -1.71 -2.44 16.47
CA ASN A 148 -1.11 -3.59 17.15
C ASN A 148 0.06 -4.18 16.35
N LEU A 149 -0.13 -4.39 15.03
CA LEU A 149 0.92 -4.93 14.17
C LEU A 149 2.12 -3.99 14.03
N ALA A 150 1.87 -2.69 13.89
CA ALA A 150 2.90 -1.66 13.80
C ALA A 150 3.82 -1.68 15.03
N ALA A 151 3.23 -1.71 16.23
CA ALA A 151 3.96 -1.78 17.49
C ALA A 151 4.76 -3.10 17.61
N GLN A 152 4.14 -4.24 17.30
CA GLN A 152 4.76 -5.56 17.42
C GLN A 152 5.95 -5.73 16.47
N LYS A 153 5.85 -5.20 15.25
CA LYS A 153 6.88 -5.34 14.22
C LYS A 153 7.81 -4.13 14.13
N ASN A 154 7.62 -3.11 14.98
CA ASN A 154 8.36 -1.85 14.96
C ASN A 154 8.40 -1.21 13.56
N MET A 155 7.22 -1.08 12.95
CA MET A 155 7.05 -0.70 11.55
C MET A 155 6.02 0.41 11.42
N VAL A 156 6.35 1.46 10.67
CA VAL A 156 5.39 2.49 10.29
C VAL A 156 4.45 1.90 9.24
N ILE A 157 3.14 2.09 9.41
CA ILE A 157 2.13 1.57 8.48
C ILE A 157 1.29 2.71 7.91
N ILE A 158 1.15 2.73 6.58
CA ILE A 158 0.30 3.66 5.84
C ILE A 158 -0.87 2.87 5.26
N SER A 159 -2.08 3.21 5.68
CA SER A 159 -3.32 2.50 5.35
C SER A 159 -4.32 3.41 4.65
N SER A 160 -4.66 3.11 3.40
CA SER A 160 -5.72 3.82 2.68
C SER A 160 -7.06 3.12 2.88
N ILE A 161 -8.04 3.83 3.44
CA ILE A 161 -9.37 3.34 3.77
C ILE A 161 -10.46 4.28 3.25
N LEU A 162 -11.70 3.77 3.19
CA LEU A 162 -12.88 4.60 3.15
C LEU A 162 -13.18 5.06 4.58
N GLU A 163 -13.03 6.36 4.82
CA GLU A 163 -13.29 6.98 6.11
C GLU A 163 -14.76 7.38 6.23
N ARG A 164 -15.34 7.23 7.42
CA ARG A 164 -16.61 7.85 7.84
C ARG A 164 -16.31 8.87 8.95
N ASP A 165 -16.54 10.14 8.65
CA ASP A 165 -16.35 11.24 9.58
C ASP A 165 -17.62 11.47 10.42
N GLU A 166 -17.73 10.75 11.54
CA GLU A 166 -18.89 10.80 12.44
C GLU A 166 -19.08 12.20 13.05
N ASP A 167 -17.99 12.95 13.29
CA ASP A 167 -18.03 14.30 13.84
C ASP A 167 -18.59 15.34 12.84
N HIS A 168 -18.60 15.01 11.54
CA HIS A 168 -19.06 15.89 10.47
C HIS A 168 -20.21 15.28 9.66
N ASN A 169 -21.23 14.76 10.35
CA ASN A 169 -22.46 14.20 9.74
C ASN A 169 -22.22 12.96 8.86
N ASP A 170 -21.37 12.03 9.30
CA ASP A 170 -21.11 10.76 8.62
C ASP A 170 -20.61 10.91 7.17
N VAL A 171 -19.95 12.02 6.86
CA VAL A 171 -19.41 12.28 5.52
C VAL A 171 -18.30 11.27 5.23
N LEU A 172 -18.35 10.71 4.03
CA LEU A 172 -17.36 9.74 3.58
C LEU A 172 -16.16 10.44 2.96
N TRP A 173 -14.97 9.85 3.14
CA TRP A 173 -13.73 10.34 2.56
C TRP A 173 -12.84 9.18 2.10
N ASN A 174 -12.02 9.43 1.09
CA ASN A 174 -10.89 8.56 0.77
C ASN A 174 -9.66 9.06 1.51
N THR A 175 -9.13 8.22 2.40
CA THR A 175 -8.22 8.68 3.44
C THR A 175 -7.06 7.74 3.64
N ALA A 176 -5.84 8.29 3.58
CA ALA A 176 -4.64 7.64 4.02
C ALA A 176 -4.40 7.93 5.51
N VAL A 177 -4.28 6.90 6.32
CA VAL A 177 -3.96 6.95 7.75
C VAL A 177 -2.50 6.56 7.94
N VAL A 178 -1.79 7.31 8.78
CA VAL A 178 -0.39 7.03 9.13
C VAL A 178 -0.30 6.58 10.58
N ILE A 179 0.26 5.39 10.79
CA ILE A 179 0.48 4.77 12.10
C ILE A 179 1.99 4.68 12.30
N ASP A 180 2.50 5.17 13.44
CA ASP A 180 3.93 5.08 13.74
C ASP A 180 4.36 3.66 14.14
N ASN A 181 5.68 3.47 14.26
CA ASN A 181 6.30 2.20 14.65
C ASN A 181 6.02 1.79 16.12
N HIS A 182 5.43 2.66 16.93
CA HIS A 182 4.98 2.37 18.29
C HIS A 182 3.49 2.00 18.34
N GLY A 183 2.80 2.04 17.21
CA GLY A 183 1.37 1.77 17.10
C GLY A 183 0.49 2.99 17.39
N TYR A 184 1.05 4.20 17.50
CA TYR A 184 0.27 5.41 17.67
C TYR A 184 -0.26 5.92 16.33
N TYR A 185 -1.50 6.41 16.35
CA TYR A 185 -2.06 7.15 15.22
C TYR A 185 -1.36 8.50 15.13
N LEU A 186 -0.73 8.78 13.98
CA LEU A 186 -0.05 10.07 13.75
C LEU A 186 -0.93 11.10 13.06
N GLY A 187 -1.91 10.65 12.28
CA GLY A 187 -2.80 11.52 11.55
C GLY A 187 -3.31 10.89 10.25
N LYS A 188 -4.00 11.73 9.47
CA LYS A 188 -4.62 11.36 8.21
C LYS A 188 -4.34 12.37 7.09
N HIS A 189 -4.48 11.91 5.86
CA HIS A 189 -4.53 12.73 4.65
C HIS A 189 -5.71 12.27 3.78
N ARG A 190 -6.60 13.20 3.42
CA ARG A 190 -7.75 12.96 2.53
C ARG A 190 -7.39 13.28 1.08
N LYS A 191 -7.87 12.46 0.15
CA LYS A 191 -7.58 12.55 -1.29
C LYS A 191 -7.91 13.95 -1.85
N ASN A 192 -6.88 14.69 -2.26
CA ASN A 192 -7.03 16.08 -2.73
C ASN A 192 -7.75 16.19 -4.09
N HIS A 193 -7.55 15.21 -4.98
CA HIS A 193 -8.09 15.23 -6.33
C HIS A 193 -8.95 14.00 -6.57
N ILE A 194 -10.26 14.22 -6.73
CA ILE A 194 -11.23 13.15 -6.92
C ILE A 194 -11.49 12.95 -8.41
N PRO A 195 -11.18 11.76 -8.98
CA PRO A 195 -11.50 11.46 -10.37
C PRO A 195 -13.02 11.42 -10.58
N ARG A 196 -13.43 11.85 -11.77
CA ARG A 196 -14.85 11.88 -12.20
C ARG A 196 -15.07 11.22 -13.57
N VAL A 197 -14.11 10.41 -14.01
CA VAL A 197 -14.02 9.93 -15.39
C VAL A 197 -14.36 8.44 -15.47
N GLY A 198 -15.34 8.10 -16.32
CA GLY A 198 -15.71 6.71 -16.62
C GLY A 198 -16.21 5.93 -15.40
N ASP A 199 -15.59 4.77 -15.16
CA ASP A 199 -15.91 3.88 -14.03
C ASP A 199 -15.32 4.37 -12.70
N PHE A 200 -14.42 5.36 -12.73
CA PHE A 200 -13.92 6.04 -11.52
C PHE A 200 -14.85 7.19 -11.15
N ASN A 201 -16.08 6.87 -10.74
CA ASN A 201 -17.07 7.84 -10.31
C ASN A 201 -17.04 8.06 -8.78
N GLU A 202 -15.85 8.27 -8.25
CA GLU A 202 -15.57 8.43 -6.83
C GLU A 202 -16.30 9.65 -6.22
N SER A 203 -16.55 10.69 -7.02
CA SER A 203 -17.31 11.88 -6.60
C SER A 203 -18.76 11.59 -6.15
N THR A 204 -19.28 10.40 -6.44
CA THR A 204 -20.59 9.97 -5.93
C THR A 204 -20.54 9.58 -4.44
N TYR A 205 -19.36 9.28 -3.92
CA TYR A 205 -19.13 8.78 -2.57
C TYR A 205 -18.50 9.83 -1.65
N TYR A 206 -17.52 10.60 -2.13
CA TYR A 206 -16.77 11.57 -1.32
C TYR A 206 -16.31 12.81 -2.11
N MET A 207 -16.01 13.88 -1.38
CA MET A 207 -15.59 15.18 -1.92
C MET A 207 -14.06 15.37 -1.84
N GLU A 208 -13.55 16.42 -2.48
CA GLU A 208 -12.14 16.79 -2.42
C GLU A 208 -11.66 17.03 -0.98
N GLY A 209 -10.52 16.42 -0.63
CA GLY A 209 -9.95 16.46 0.71
C GLY A 209 -9.67 17.87 1.23
N ASN A 210 -9.88 18.07 2.53
CA ASN A 210 -9.66 19.33 3.24
C ASN A 210 -8.39 19.32 4.13
N THR A 211 -7.52 18.33 3.99
CA THR A 211 -6.30 18.16 4.82
C THR A 211 -5.05 18.84 4.25
N GLY A 212 -5.12 19.44 3.06
CA GLY A 212 -3.96 20.07 2.41
C GLY A 212 -2.89 19.06 1.97
N HIS A 213 -1.62 19.35 2.26
CA HIS A 213 -0.48 18.52 1.88
C HIS A 213 0.40 18.23 3.11
N PRO A 214 -0.09 17.43 4.07
CA PRO A 214 0.63 17.17 5.30
C PRO A 214 1.87 16.31 5.04
N VAL A 215 2.94 16.57 5.79
CA VAL A 215 4.14 15.74 5.83
C VAL A 215 4.26 15.16 7.23
N PHE A 216 4.36 13.83 7.32
CA PHE A 216 4.47 13.12 8.59
C PHE A 216 5.94 12.85 8.91
N GLU A 217 6.43 13.43 10.00
CA GLU A 217 7.75 13.08 10.52
C GLU A 217 7.67 11.74 11.24
N VAL A 218 8.21 10.70 10.63
CA VAL A 218 8.25 9.35 11.21
C VAL A 218 9.66 8.97 11.63
N ARG A 219 9.74 8.26 12.76
CA ARG A 219 10.98 7.63 13.22
C ARG A 219 10.93 6.15 12.92
N TYR A 220 12.07 5.59 12.55
CA TYR A 220 12.25 4.16 12.41
C TYR A 220 13.60 3.81 13.01
N TYR A 221 13.63 2.78 13.85
CA TYR A 221 14.86 2.29 14.45
C TYR A 221 15.55 1.33 13.49
N LYS A 222 16.87 1.49 13.32
CA LYS A 222 17.71 0.48 12.69
C LYS A 222 18.08 -0.55 13.76
N TYR A 223 17.76 -1.82 13.50
CA TYR A 223 18.51 -2.91 14.11
C TYR A 223 19.71 -3.19 13.20
N TYR A 224 20.91 -3.09 13.76
CA TYR A 224 22.16 -3.50 13.11
C TYR A 224 22.38 -4.99 13.31
#